data_AF-A0A932L1T8-F1
#
_entry.id   AF-A0A932L1T8-F1
#
_cell.length_a   1.000
_cell.length_b   1.000
_cell.length_c   1.000
_cell.angle_alpha   90.00
_cell.angle_beta   90.00
_cell.angle_gamma   90.00
#
_symmetry.space_group_name_H-M   'P 1'
#
loop_
_entity.id
_entity.type
_entity.pdbx_description
1 polymer ?
#
loop_
_entity_poly.entity_id
_entity_poly.type
_entity_poly.pdbx_seq_one_letter_code
_entity_poly.pdbx_strand_id
1 'polypeptide(L)'
;MRRSTLWGLLRQRNDAIAATYDWARVCAERDEVIRRQKEEIQRLRAETAKPSLSFDDMHPTIRDRCRLLFENGHFDEAVGTAMIAVEVRVRSRISGAPSDVGVQLMAKAMAGSPPPLKFSSVSDEQQAVYHLFRGTIGWFRNPNMHRFTDHDKVSAMEILGFASLAEDVGTSRRSIARAPGVSRASWQCPRKRENRGRQWRDASATLPRGVGGAG
;
A
#
# COMPACT_ATOMS: atom_id res chain seq x y z
N MET A 1 -46.41 -9.10 -61.19
CA MET A 1 -45.19 -8.52 -61.80
C MET A 1 -45.04 -7.01 -61.45
N ARG A 2 -45.12 -6.60 -60.16
CA ARG A 2 -45.06 -5.18 -59.71
C ARG A 2 -44.27 -4.92 -58.41
N ARG A 3 -43.44 -5.87 -57.96
CA ARG A 3 -42.58 -5.71 -56.75
C ARG A 3 -41.14 -5.29 -57.10
N SER A 4 -40.67 -5.59 -58.30
CA SER A 4 -39.32 -5.27 -58.79
C SER A 4 -39.10 -3.77 -59.03
N THR A 5 -40.13 -3.07 -59.54
CA THR A 5 -40.07 -1.63 -59.82
C THR A 5 -40.07 -0.77 -58.56
N LEU A 6 -40.82 -1.17 -57.52
CA LEU A 6 -40.86 -0.44 -56.25
C LEU A 6 -39.52 -0.49 -55.51
N TRP A 7 -38.84 -1.64 -55.55
CA TRP A 7 -37.49 -1.80 -55.02
C TRP A 7 -36.45 -0.98 -55.79
N GLY A 8 -36.56 -0.92 -57.12
CA GLY A 8 -35.72 -0.07 -57.95
C GLY A 8 -35.87 1.42 -57.62
N LEU A 9 -37.12 1.89 -57.48
CA LEU A 9 -37.41 3.29 -57.12
C LEU A 9 -36.97 3.64 -55.70
N LEU A 10 -37.13 2.73 -54.73
CA LEU A 10 -36.64 2.92 -53.37
C LEU A 10 -35.12 2.97 -53.33
N ARG A 11 -34.42 2.10 -54.07
CA ARG A 11 -32.96 2.13 -54.19
C ARG A 11 -32.50 3.46 -54.81
N GLN A 12 -33.07 3.86 -55.93
CA GLN A 12 -32.73 5.11 -56.61
C GLN A 12 -32.97 6.34 -55.71
N ARG A 13 -34.06 6.35 -54.94
CA ARG A 13 -34.32 7.41 -53.94
C ARG A 13 -33.30 7.40 -52.82
N ASN A 14 -32.92 6.22 -52.31
CA ASN A 14 -31.92 6.10 -51.26
C ASN A 14 -30.53 6.50 -51.76
N ASP A 15 -30.16 6.15 -53.00
CA ASP A 15 -28.90 6.55 -53.63
C ASP A 15 -28.86 8.07 -53.84
N ALA A 16 -29.98 8.69 -54.23
CA ALA A 16 -30.09 10.15 -54.33
C ALA A 16 -29.96 10.84 -52.96
N ILE A 17 -30.55 10.28 -51.90
CA ILE A 17 -30.40 10.77 -50.52
C ILE A 17 -28.98 10.55 -49.99
N ALA A 18 -28.34 9.45 -50.36
CA ALA A 18 -26.94 9.18 -50.03
C ALA A 18 -25.99 10.12 -50.80
N ALA A 19 -26.37 10.58 -51.99
CA ALA A 19 -25.62 11.56 -52.78
C ALA A 19 -25.80 13.01 -52.30
N THR A 20 -26.88 13.33 -51.57
CA THR A 20 -27.08 14.67 -50.98
C THR A 20 -26.34 14.87 -49.67
N TYR A 21 -26.01 13.78 -48.95
CA TYR A 21 -25.27 13.81 -47.71
C TYR A 21 -23.85 13.31 -47.90
N ASP A 22 -22.87 14.13 -47.52
CA ASP A 22 -21.47 13.70 -47.44
C ASP A 22 -21.27 12.82 -46.20
N TRP A 23 -21.69 11.57 -46.31
CA TRP A 23 -21.56 10.57 -45.24
C TRP A 23 -20.11 10.32 -44.85
N ALA A 24 -19.17 10.49 -45.80
CA ALA A 24 -17.75 10.38 -45.51
C ALA A 24 -17.31 11.49 -44.54
N ARG A 25 -17.76 12.74 -44.77
CA ARG A 25 -17.51 13.86 -43.85
C ARG A 25 -18.18 13.65 -42.50
N VAL A 26 -19.44 13.23 -42.45
CA VAL A 26 -20.16 12.98 -41.19
C VAL A 26 -19.50 11.85 -40.38
N CYS A 27 -19.06 10.77 -41.02
CA CYS A 27 -18.32 9.70 -40.35
C CYS A 27 -16.94 10.17 -39.87
N ALA A 28 -16.22 10.95 -40.68
CA ALA A 28 -14.92 11.50 -40.29
C ALA A 28 -15.02 12.47 -39.09
N GLU A 29 -16.02 13.36 -39.08
CA GLU A 29 -16.29 14.27 -37.96
C GLU A 29 -16.64 13.49 -36.68
N ARG A 30 -17.47 12.45 -36.79
CA ARG A 30 -17.81 11.57 -35.67
C ARG A 30 -16.57 10.86 -35.12
N ASP A 31 -15.74 10.29 -36.00
CA ASP A 31 -14.57 9.52 -35.60
C ASP A 31 -13.51 10.42 -34.95
N GLU A 32 -13.40 11.67 -35.40
CA GLU A 32 -12.55 12.70 -34.79
C GLU A 32 -13.03 13.08 -33.38
N VAL A 33 -14.34 13.26 -33.18
CA VAL A 33 -14.92 13.49 -31.85
C VAL A 33 -14.66 12.29 -30.92
N ILE A 34 -14.85 11.07 -31.41
CA ILE A 34 -14.58 9.84 -30.63
C ILE A 34 -13.08 9.76 -30.28
N ARG A 35 -12.20 10.07 -31.22
CA ARG A 35 -10.74 10.10 -30.99
C ARG A 35 -10.39 11.09 -29.88
N ARG A 36 -10.88 12.33 -29.98
CA ARG A 36 -10.67 13.38 -28.99
C ARG A 36 -11.19 12.98 -27.61
N GLN A 37 -12.39 12.40 -27.55
CA GLN A 37 -12.96 11.90 -26.29
C GLN A 37 -12.13 10.76 -25.68
N LYS A 38 -11.62 9.84 -26.50
CA LYS A 38 -10.74 8.77 -26.02
C LYS A 38 -9.44 9.32 -25.43
N GLU A 39 -8.83 10.29 -26.09
CA GLU A 39 -7.62 10.96 -25.61
C GLU A 39 -7.86 11.72 -24.30
N GLU A 40 -8.99 12.43 -24.21
CA GLU A 40 -9.39 13.14 -23.00
C GLU A 40 -9.67 12.17 -21.83
N ILE A 41 -10.37 11.06 -22.08
CA ILE A 41 -10.59 10.01 -21.08
C ILE A 41 -9.26 9.40 -20.63
N GLN A 42 -8.32 9.14 -21.54
CA GLN A 42 -6.99 8.62 -21.19
C GLN A 42 -6.20 9.63 -20.36
N ARG A 43 -6.24 10.91 -20.73
CA ARG A 43 -5.61 11.99 -19.96
C ARG A 43 -6.18 12.09 -18.56
N LEU A 44 -7.50 12.14 -18.42
CA LEU A 44 -8.17 12.21 -17.12
C LEU A 44 -7.87 10.98 -16.27
N ARG A 45 -7.83 9.79 -16.87
CA ARG A 45 -7.42 8.56 -16.18
C ARG A 45 -5.97 8.63 -15.71
N ALA A 46 -5.05 9.16 -16.51
CA ALA A 46 -3.66 9.32 -16.11
C ALA A 46 -3.50 10.38 -14.99
N GLU A 47 -4.22 11.50 -15.08
CA GLU A 47 -4.22 12.56 -14.06
C GLU A 47 -4.84 12.10 -12.73
N THR A 48 -5.85 11.22 -12.79
CA THR A 48 -6.55 10.66 -11.61
C THR A 48 -6.06 9.27 -11.21
N ALA A 49 -5.09 8.70 -11.94
CA ALA A 49 -4.55 7.39 -11.64
C ALA A 49 -3.86 7.44 -10.28
N LYS A 50 -4.47 6.81 -9.29
CA LYS A 50 -3.81 6.53 -8.03
C LYS A 50 -2.58 5.67 -8.34
N PRO A 51 -1.38 6.00 -7.83
CA PRO A 51 -0.21 5.16 -8.02
C PRO A 51 -0.56 3.75 -7.52
N SER A 52 -0.56 2.79 -8.44
CA SER A 52 -0.77 1.38 -8.14
C SER A 52 0.58 0.76 -7.87
N LEU A 53 0.75 0.14 -6.70
CA LEU A 53 1.92 -0.65 -6.42
C LEU A 53 1.92 -1.86 -7.37
N SER A 54 2.98 -2.04 -8.17
CA SER A 54 3.21 -3.27 -8.92
C SER A 54 4.21 -4.16 -8.20
N PHE A 55 4.19 -5.46 -8.49
CA PHE A 55 5.24 -6.38 -8.07
C PHE A 55 6.63 -5.99 -8.60
N ASP A 56 6.70 -5.27 -9.73
CA ASP A 56 7.98 -4.79 -10.28
C ASP A 56 8.61 -3.69 -9.43
N ASP A 57 7.82 -2.96 -8.66
CA ASP A 57 8.27 -1.92 -7.73
C ASP A 57 8.70 -2.50 -6.36
N MET A 58 8.40 -3.76 -6.09
CA MET A 58 8.71 -4.44 -4.83
C MET A 58 10.17 -4.91 -4.75
N HIS A 59 10.64 -5.11 -3.52
CA HIS A 59 11.93 -5.70 -3.23
C HIS A 59 12.03 -7.08 -3.92
N PRO A 60 13.15 -7.40 -4.62
CA PRO A 60 13.27 -8.62 -5.42
C PRO A 60 12.91 -9.90 -4.66
N THR A 61 13.33 -10.02 -3.39
CA THR A 61 13.00 -11.18 -2.55
C THR A 61 11.49 -11.40 -2.41
N ILE A 62 10.71 -10.33 -2.23
CA ILE A 62 9.25 -10.43 -2.05
C ILE A 62 8.61 -10.75 -3.39
N ARG A 63 9.03 -10.04 -4.44
CA ARG A 63 8.54 -10.25 -5.81
C ARG A 63 8.72 -11.70 -6.25
N ASP A 64 9.94 -12.21 -6.17
CA ASP A 64 10.29 -13.50 -6.74
C ASP A 64 9.64 -14.66 -5.95
N ARG A 65 9.40 -14.48 -4.65
CA ARG A 65 8.78 -15.51 -3.80
C ARG A 65 7.24 -15.47 -3.79
N CYS A 66 6.64 -14.28 -3.92
CA CYS A 66 5.21 -14.10 -3.66
C CYS A 66 4.38 -13.87 -4.91
N ARG A 67 4.99 -13.45 -6.04
CA ARG A 67 4.25 -13.10 -7.27
C ARG A 67 3.35 -14.24 -7.73
N LEU A 68 3.90 -15.44 -7.92
CA LEU A 68 3.13 -16.57 -8.45
C LEU A 68 2.00 -16.99 -7.51
N LEU A 69 2.24 -17.00 -6.19
CA LEU A 69 1.21 -17.30 -5.19
C LEU A 69 0.06 -16.29 -5.30
N PHE A 70 0.39 -15.00 -5.35
CA PHE A 70 -0.59 -13.92 -5.44
C PHE A 70 -1.37 -13.95 -6.76
N GLU A 71 -0.69 -14.14 -7.90
CA GLU A 71 -1.31 -14.20 -9.22
C GLU A 71 -2.27 -15.40 -9.35
N ASN A 72 -1.97 -16.50 -8.66
CA ASN A 72 -2.82 -17.69 -8.61
C ASN A 72 -3.95 -17.60 -7.55
N GLY A 73 -4.06 -16.50 -6.81
CA GLY A 73 -5.10 -16.29 -5.79
C GLY A 73 -4.80 -16.88 -4.41
N HIS A 74 -3.58 -17.38 -4.18
CA HIS A 74 -3.12 -17.89 -2.87
C HIS A 74 -2.62 -16.73 -1.99
N PHE A 75 -3.54 -15.86 -1.58
CA PHE A 75 -3.21 -14.61 -0.88
C PHE A 75 -2.59 -14.84 0.50
N ASP A 76 -3.14 -15.74 1.31
CA ASP A 76 -2.62 -16.02 2.66
C ASP A 76 -1.22 -16.64 2.62
N GLU A 77 -0.97 -17.50 1.63
CA GLU A 77 0.34 -18.12 1.39
C GLU A 77 1.35 -17.07 0.93
N ALA A 78 0.95 -16.14 0.06
CA ALA A 78 1.80 -15.03 -0.37
C ALA A 78 2.19 -14.14 0.83
N VAL A 79 1.23 -13.79 1.69
CA VAL A 79 1.47 -13.01 2.92
C VAL A 79 2.40 -13.77 3.88
N GLY A 80 2.13 -15.06 4.13
CA GLY A 80 2.96 -15.89 4.99
C GLY A 80 4.40 -16.00 4.47
N THR A 81 4.57 -16.22 3.18
CA THR A 81 5.87 -16.30 2.50
C THR A 81 6.64 -14.98 2.60
N ALA A 82 5.96 -13.85 2.45
CA ALA A 82 6.57 -12.53 2.62
C ALA A 82 7.06 -12.29 4.06
N MET A 83 6.27 -12.66 5.07
CA MET A 83 6.68 -12.52 6.46
C MET A 83 7.86 -13.43 6.82
N ILE A 84 7.89 -14.64 6.27
CA ILE A 84 9.06 -15.53 6.40
C ILE A 84 10.30 -14.88 5.77
N ALA A 85 10.17 -14.21 4.61
CA ALA A 85 11.29 -13.53 3.98
C ALA A 85 11.89 -12.44 4.90
N VAL A 86 11.04 -11.61 5.50
CA VAL A 86 11.45 -10.58 6.49
C VAL A 86 12.14 -11.20 7.69
N GLU A 87 11.61 -12.31 8.20
CA GLU A 87 12.19 -13.02 9.34
C GLU A 87 13.58 -13.58 9.02
N VAL A 88 13.73 -14.24 7.87
CA VAL A 88 15.01 -14.77 7.37
C VAL A 88 16.02 -13.64 7.20
N ARG A 89 15.59 -12.50 6.65
CA ARG A 89 16.44 -11.32 6.49
C ARG A 89 16.94 -10.80 7.83
N VAL A 90 16.06 -10.55 8.79
CA VAL A 90 16.44 -10.06 10.13
C VAL A 90 17.39 -11.04 10.81
N ARG A 91 17.07 -12.35 10.78
CA ARG A 91 17.93 -13.40 11.36
C ARG A 91 19.31 -13.41 10.73
N SER A 92 19.41 -13.31 9.40
CA SER A 92 20.69 -13.30 8.69
C SER A 92 21.57 -12.13 9.12
N ARG A 93 20.97 -10.97 9.44
CA ARG A 93 21.71 -9.77 9.83
C ARG A 93 22.29 -9.82 11.23
N ILE A 94 21.67 -10.57 12.12
CA ILE A 94 22.16 -10.74 13.50
C ILE A 94 22.94 -12.04 13.68
N SER A 95 23.19 -12.78 12.59
CA SER A 95 23.76 -14.14 12.63
C SER A 95 23.01 -15.06 13.62
N GLY A 96 21.68 -14.94 13.64
CA GLY A 96 20.82 -15.68 14.57
C GLY A 96 20.72 -17.16 14.24
N ALA A 97 20.40 -17.97 15.24
CA ALA A 97 20.20 -19.41 15.11
C ALA A 97 18.93 -19.73 14.31
N PRO A 98 18.82 -20.91 13.67
CA PRO A 98 17.60 -21.33 12.97
C PRO A 98 16.35 -21.35 13.87
N SER A 99 16.53 -21.53 15.19
CA SER A 99 15.47 -21.49 16.19
C SER A 99 15.00 -20.07 16.55
N ASP A 100 15.76 -19.03 16.19
CA ASP A 100 15.35 -17.64 16.41
C ASP A 100 14.27 -17.28 15.39
N VAL A 101 13.01 -17.29 15.82
CA VAL A 101 11.84 -17.08 14.96
C VAL A 101 10.82 -16.13 15.57
N GLY A 102 9.97 -15.56 14.71
CA GLY A 102 8.80 -14.78 15.10
C GLY A 102 9.13 -13.54 15.93
N VAL A 103 8.25 -13.27 16.91
CA VAL A 103 8.32 -12.09 17.81
C VAL A 103 9.60 -12.08 18.66
N GLN A 104 10.11 -13.26 19.05
CA GLN A 104 11.32 -13.37 19.86
C GLN A 104 12.58 -12.97 19.07
N LEU A 105 12.63 -13.33 17.78
CA LEU A 105 13.70 -12.87 16.89
C LEU A 105 13.74 -11.33 16.82
N MET A 106 12.59 -10.68 16.69
CA MET A 106 12.54 -9.21 16.59
C MET A 106 13.05 -8.55 17.89
N ALA A 107 12.70 -9.11 19.05
CA ALA A 107 13.23 -8.65 20.33
C ALA A 107 14.75 -8.83 20.42
N LYS A 108 15.26 -10.01 20.05
CA LYS A 108 16.71 -10.29 20.01
C LYS A 108 17.46 -9.36 19.06
N ALA A 109 16.84 -8.98 17.94
CA ALA A 109 17.47 -8.16 16.92
C ALA A 109 17.46 -6.66 17.22
N MET A 110 16.40 -6.12 17.84
CA MET A 110 16.14 -4.67 17.86
C MET A 110 15.91 -4.08 19.26
N ALA A 111 15.74 -4.91 20.29
CA ALA A 111 15.61 -4.45 21.67
C ALA A 111 16.98 -4.27 22.36
N GLY A 112 16.97 -3.64 23.53
CA GLY A 112 18.18 -3.40 24.34
C GLY A 112 18.96 -2.15 23.93
N SER A 113 20.09 -1.92 24.60
CA SER A 113 21.01 -0.81 24.34
C SER A 113 22.47 -1.27 24.52
N PRO A 114 23.27 -1.33 23.45
CA PRO A 114 22.92 -1.14 22.04
C PRO A 114 22.19 -2.35 21.44
N PRO A 115 21.18 -2.16 20.56
CA PRO A 115 20.55 -3.27 19.84
C PRO A 115 21.47 -3.81 18.74
N PRO A 116 21.43 -5.13 18.42
CA PRO A 116 22.20 -5.70 17.31
C PRO A 116 21.90 -5.03 15.96
N LEU A 117 20.63 -4.70 15.70
CA LEU A 117 20.20 -3.90 14.55
C LEU A 117 19.81 -2.50 14.99
N LYS A 118 20.65 -1.53 14.63
CA LYS A 118 20.41 -0.10 14.86
C LYS A 118 19.90 0.57 13.59
N PHE A 119 18.70 1.12 13.66
CA PHE A 119 18.05 1.86 12.57
C PHE A 119 18.05 3.38 12.80
N SER A 120 18.09 3.82 14.07
CA SER A 120 18.22 5.23 14.43
C SER A 120 19.17 5.42 15.60
N SER A 121 19.77 6.62 15.70
CA SER A 121 20.47 7.07 16.90
C SER A 121 19.52 7.60 17.98
N VAL A 122 18.28 7.94 17.62
CA VAL A 122 17.25 8.41 18.55
C VAL A 122 16.56 7.20 19.17
N SER A 123 16.57 7.13 20.51
CA SER A 123 16.04 5.98 21.25
C SER A 123 14.57 5.70 20.92
N ASP A 124 13.73 6.74 20.88
CA ASP A 124 12.29 6.60 20.61
C ASP A 124 12.01 6.10 19.19
N GLU A 125 12.78 6.53 18.20
CA GLU A 125 12.66 6.05 16.82
C GLU A 125 13.11 4.60 16.70
N GLN A 126 14.20 4.21 17.39
CA GLN A 126 14.64 2.82 17.45
C GLN A 126 13.57 1.91 18.08
N GLN A 127 12.94 2.36 19.18
CA GLN A 127 11.84 1.63 19.81
C GLN A 127 10.63 1.54 18.89
N ALA A 128 10.30 2.61 18.14
CA ALA A 128 9.21 2.59 17.17
C ALA A 128 9.44 1.54 16.06
N VAL A 129 10.66 1.46 15.52
CA VAL A 129 11.02 0.43 14.53
C VAL A 129 10.90 -0.97 15.13
N TYR A 130 11.41 -1.18 16.35
CA TYR A 130 11.25 -2.46 17.04
C TYR A 130 9.78 -2.85 17.19
N HIS A 131 8.92 -1.95 17.67
CA HIS A 131 7.49 -2.22 17.83
C HIS A 131 6.81 -2.50 16.49
N LEU A 132 7.19 -1.80 15.42
CA LEU A 132 6.65 -2.00 14.08
C LEU A 132 6.96 -3.42 13.57
N PHE A 133 8.22 -3.84 13.61
CA PHE A 133 8.62 -5.18 13.18
C PHE A 133 8.00 -6.27 14.04
N ARG A 134 8.05 -6.09 15.37
CA ARG A 134 7.47 -7.04 16.32
C ARG A 134 5.96 -7.21 16.13
N GLY A 135 5.24 -6.10 15.95
CA GLY A 135 3.80 -6.08 15.71
C GLY A 135 3.43 -6.73 14.38
N THR A 136 4.16 -6.39 13.31
CA THR A 136 3.95 -6.97 11.97
C THR A 136 4.06 -8.49 12.00
N ILE A 137 5.16 -9.02 12.54
CA ILE A 137 5.36 -10.48 12.63
C ILE A 137 4.33 -11.11 13.56
N GLY A 138 4.02 -10.46 14.68
CA GLY A 138 2.99 -10.94 15.60
C GLY A 138 1.60 -11.01 14.98
N TRP A 139 1.25 -10.07 14.10
CA TRP A 139 -0.08 -9.93 13.54
C TRP A 139 -0.28 -10.67 12.21
N PHE A 140 0.66 -10.62 11.27
CA PHE A 140 0.46 -11.22 9.95
C PHE A 140 0.99 -12.65 9.85
N ARG A 141 2.07 -12.98 10.57
CA ARG A 141 2.69 -14.31 10.47
C ARG A 141 2.06 -15.32 11.42
N ASN A 142 1.84 -14.95 12.68
CA ASN A 142 1.38 -15.91 13.69
C ASN A 142 -0.02 -16.47 13.42
N PRO A 143 -1.02 -15.68 12.98
CA PRO A 143 -2.32 -16.22 12.57
C PRO A 143 -2.22 -17.24 11.46
N ASN A 144 -1.44 -16.97 10.41
CA ASN A 144 -1.31 -17.88 9.25
C ASN A 144 -0.69 -19.24 9.62
N MET A 145 -0.07 -19.38 10.80
CA MET A 145 0.47 -20.65 11.31
C MET A 145 -0.52 -21.44 12.18
N HIS A 146 -1.60 -20.81 12.64
CA HIS A 146 -2.54 -21.39 13.62
C HIS A 146 -4.00 -21.39 13.16
N ARG A 147 -4.34 -20.65 12.10
CA ARG A 147 -5.67 -20.57 11.51
C ARG A 147 -5.58 -20.19 10.04
N PHE A 148 -6.59 -20.56 9.27
CA PHE A 148 -6.81 -19.98 7.95
C PHE A 148 -7.22 -18.52 8.12
N THR A 149 -6.48 -17.64 7.49
CA THR A 149 -6.87 -16.25 7.26
C THR A 149 -7.59 -16.17 5.92
N ASP A 150 -8.31 -15.07 5.68
CA ASP A 150 -9.06 -14.85 4.44
C ASP A 150 -8.67 -13.47 3.90
N HIS A 151 -7.40 -13.34 3.51
CA HIS A 151 -6.93 -12.08 2.93
C HIS A 151 -7.50 -11.92 1.53
N ASP A 152 -8.16 -10.80 1.28
CA ASP A 152 -8.50 -10.41 -0.08
C ASP A 152 -7.26 -9.96 -0.86
N LYS A 153 -7.43 -9.81 -2.18
CA LYS A 153 -6.37 -9.35 -3.08
C LYS A 153 -5.75 -8.02 -2.65
N VAL A 154 -6.55 -7.09 -2.13
CA VAL A 154 -6.11 -5.71 -1.84
C VAL A 154 -5.26 -5.71 -0.57
N SER A 155 -5.78 -6.27 0.51
CA SER A 155 -5.08 -6.43 1.79
C SER A 155 -3.78 -7.21 1.64
N ALA A 156 -3.78 -8.31 0.87
CA ALA A 156 -2.55 -9.04 0.58
C ALA A 156 -1.53 -8.16 -0.14
N MET A 157 -1.93 -7.36 -1.13
CA MET A 157 -1.03 -6.45 -1.84
C MET A 157 -0.44 -5.37 -0.93
N GLU A 158 -1.24 -4.81 -0.02
CA GLU A 158 -0.78 -3.82 0.95
C GLU A 158 0.25 -4.43 1.92
N ILE A 159 0.00 -5.64 2.39
CA ILE A 159 0.90 -6.36 3.29
C ILE A 159 2.21 -6.74 2.57
N LEU A 160 2.14 -7.18 1.31
CA LEU A 160 3.32 -7.43 0.49
C LEU A 160 4.14 -6.17 0.25
N GLY A 161 3.47 -5.03 0.01
CA GLY A 161 4.13 -3.72 -0.09
C GLY A 161 4.83 -3.32 1.21
N PHE A 162 4.20 -3.56 2.36
CA PHE A 162 4.83 -3.36 3.66
C PHE A 162 6.05 -4.27 3.87
N ALA A 163 5.93 -5.56 3.56
CA ALA A 163 7.05 -6.50 3.66
C ALA A 163 8.22 -6.12 2.75
N SER A 164 7.92 -5.62 1.55
CA SER A 164 8.91 -5.05 0.63
C SER A 164 9.64 -3.85 1.24
N LEU A 165 8.91 -2.95 1.89
CA LEU A 165 9.51 -1.82 2.61
C LEU A 165 10.38 -2.30 3.78
N ALA A 166 9.95 -3.32 4.53
CA ALA A 166 10.72 -3.87 5.65
C ALA A 166 12.05 -4.51 5.20
N GLU A 167 12.06 -5.21 4.06
CA GLU A 167 13.28 -5.74 3.43
C GLU A 167 14.28 -4.62 3.06
N ASP A 168 13.74 -3.48 2.63
CA ASP A 168 14.51 -2.29 2.26
C ASP A 168 15.04 -1.50 3.44
N VAL A 169 14.28 -1.36 4.54
CA VAL A 169 14.64 -0.50 5.68
C VAL A 169 15.96 -0.95 6.34
N GLY A 170 16.35 -2.22 6.21
CA GLY A 170 17.70 -2.66 6.59
C GLY A 170 18.79 -2.17 5.62
N THR A 171 18.47 -1.97 4.36
CA THR A 171 19.42 -1.65 3.30
C THR A 171 19.49 -0.13 3.18
N SER A 172 20.53 0.49 3.77
CA SER A 172 20.79 1.95 3.83
C SER A 172 20.86 2.70 2.48
N ARG A 173 20.29 2.18 1.39
CA ARG A 173 20.46 2.65 0.01
C ARG A 173 19.24 3.31 -0.60
N ARG A 174 18.02 3.11 -0.09
CA ARG A 174 16.91 3.99 -0.46
C ARG A 174 17.03 5.23 0.41
N SER A 175 17.81 6.21 -0.06
CA SER A 175 17.61 7.58 0.38
C SER A 175 16.11 7.81 0.38
N ILE A 176 15.57 8.32 1.48
CA ILE A 176 14.30 9.05 1.41
C ILE A 176 14.57 10.06 0.29
N ALA A 177 14.08 9.78 -0.92
CA ALA A 177 14.38 10.58 -2.08
C ALA A 177 13.83 11.95 -1.73
N ARG A 178 14.75 12.87 -1.44
CA ARG A 178 14.44 14.27 -1.21
C ARG A 178 13.60 14.68 -2.42
N ALA A 179 12.34 15.04 -2.19
CA ALA A 179 11.55 15.67 -3.24
C ALA A 179 12.43 16.80 -3.83
N PRO A 180 12.71 16.79 -5.15
CA PRO A 180 13.50 17.85 -5.74
C PRO A 180 12.79 19.18 -5.50
N GLY A 181 13.41 20.08 -4.73
CA GLY A 181 12.88 21.43 -4.48
C GLY A 181 12.65 21.81 -3.01
N VAL A 182 12.73 20.91 -2.04
CA VAL A 182 12.57 21.29 -0.62
C VAL A 182 13.93 21.68 -0.02
N SER A 183 14.21 22.99 -0.01
CA SER A 183 15.35 23.55 0.72
C SER A 183 15.17 23.33 2.23
N ARG A 184 16.26 23.10 2.95
CA ARG A 184 16.28 22.80 4.39
C ARG A 184 15.77 23.96 5.28
N ALA A 185 15.44 25.11 4.70
CA ALA A 185 15.36 26.38 5.41
C ALA A 185 13.97 26.72 5.98
N SER A 186 12.90 25.99 5.64
CA SER A 186 11.53 26.40 6.02
C SER A 186 10.84 25.51 7.06
N TRP A 187 11.35 24.30 7.34
CA TRP A 187 10.79 23.46 8.41
C TRP A 187 11.48 23.76 9.74
N GLN A 188 11.16 24.92 10.31
CA GLN A 188 11.34 25.14 11.74
C GLN A 188 10.18 24.46 12.45
N CYS A 189 10.45 23.28 13.03
CA CYS A 189 9.60 22.73 14.07
C CYS A 189 9.34 23.86 15.08
N PRO A 190 8.08 24.25 15.34
CA PRO A 190 7.79 25.30 16.30
C PRO A 190 8.50 24.94 17.59
N ARG A 191 9.49 25.74 18.01
CA ARG A 191 10.19 25.56 19.28
C ARG A 191 9.13 25.27 20.34
N LYS A 192 9.23 24.12 21.03
CA LYS A 192 8.44 23.81 22.22
C LYS A 192 8.36 25.08 23.05
N ARG A 193 7.19 25.72 23.07
CA ARG A 193 6.97 26.89 23.90
C ARG A 193 7.10 26.38 25.32
N GLU A 194 8.20 26.77 25.95
CA GLU A 194 8.56 26.38 27.29
C GLU A 194 7.40 26.71 28.23
N ASN A 195 6.71 25.66 28.67
CA ASN A 195 5.52 25.76 29.49
C ASN A 195 5.96 26.04 30.93
N ARG A 196 6.46 27.25 31.19
CA ARG A 196 6.66 27.72 32.56
C ARG A 196 5.31 28.08 33.15
N GLY A 197 4.88 27.28 34.12
CA GLY A 197 3.89 27.69 35.11
C GLY A 197 2.42 27.50 34.71
N ARG A 198 1.96 26.26 34.63
CA ARG A 198 0.62 25.92 35.13
C ARG A 198 0.73 24.69 36.02
N GLN A 199 0.68 24.97 37.30
CA GLN A 199 0.56 24.02 38.39
C GLN A 199 -0.78 23.29 38.21
N TRP A 200 -0.74 22.02 37.83
CA TRP A 200 -1.93 21.17 37.83
C TRP A 200 -2.24 20.87 39.30
N ARG A 201 -3.36 21.39 39.82
CA ARG A 201 -3.86 20.99 41.13
C ARG A 201 -4.47 19.60 41.00
N ASP A 202 -4.03 18.70 41.86
CA ASP A 202 -4.55 17.35 42.02
C ASP A 202 -6.05 17.38 42.29
N ALA A 203 -6.84 16.84 41.37
CA ALA A 203 -8.22 16.42 41.65
C ALA A 203 -8.15 14.98 42.15
N SER A 204 -7.79 14.84 43.43
CA SER A 204 -7.82 13.58 44.16
C SER A 204 -9.24 13.01 44.17
N ALA A 205 -9.33 11.75 43.81
CA ALA A 205 -10.54 10.95 43.79
C ALA A 205 -11.27 10.94 45.15
N THR A 206 -12.54 11.32 45.14
CA THR A 206 -13.53 10.95 46.16
C THR A 206 -14.45 9.88 45.59
N LEU A 207 -14.10 8.61 45.82
CA LEU A 207 -15.03 7.48 45.70
C LEU A 207 -15.83 7.38 47.02
N PRO A 208 -17.17 7.31 46.99
CA PRO A 208 -17.95 7.05 48.20
C PRO A 208 -17.75 5.60 48.67
N ARG A 209 -17.38 5.46 49.95
CA ARG A 209 -17.20 4.19 50.65
C ARG A 209 -18.54 3.47 50.80
N GLY A 210 -18.58 2.21 50.39
CA GLY A 210 -19.67 1.29 50.71
C GLY A 210 -19.78 1.07 52.21
N VAL A 211 -21.01 1.09 52.70
CA VAL A 211 -21.39 0.78 54.08
C VAL A 211 -21.61 -0.73 54.14
N GLY A 212 -20.72 -1.44 54.84
CA GLY A 212 -20.97 -2.78 55.38
C GLY A 212 -21.20 -2.64 56.88
N GLY A 213 -22.39 -2.99 57.34
CA GLY A 213 -22.78 -3.00 58.74
C GLY A 213 -23.68 -4.21 59.02
N ALA A 214 -23.26 -4.97 60.04
CA ALA A 214 -23.77 -6.25 60.52
C ALA A 214 -25.30 -6.38 60.65
N GLY A 215 -25.76 -7.59 60.36
CA GLY A 215 -27.01 -8.23 60.77
C GLY A 215 -26.85 -9.73 60.61
#